data_AF-W6M6A1-F1
#
_entry.id   AF-W6M6A1-F1
#
_cell.length_a   1.000
_cell.length_b   1.000
_cell.length_c   1.000
_cell.angle_alpha   90.00
_cell.angle_beta   90.00
_cell.angle_gamma   90.00
#
_symmetry.space_group_name_H-M   'P 1'
#
loop_
_entity.id
_entity.type
_entity.pdbx_description
1 polymer ?
#
loop_
_entity_poly.entity_id
_entity_poly.type
_entity_poly.pdbx_seq_one_letter_code
_entity_poly.pdbx_strand_id
1 'polypeptide(L)' 'MKLLLDTHIFLWYITASPSLNADTGHLIRDPDHQVYLSLVSLWEILVKNFSNYIG' A
#
# COMPACT_ATOMS: atom_id res chain seq x y z
N MET A 1 -12.90 -11.60 -3.30
CA MET A 1 -12.78 -11.54 -1.80
C MET A 1 -12.48 -10.11 -1.35
N LYS A 2 -12.49 -9.82 -0.04
CA LYS A 2 -12.14 -8.48 0.49
C LYS A 2 -10.74 -8.48 1.07
N LEU A 3 -9.90 -7.55 0.61
CA LEU A 3 -8.50 -7.42 1.03
C LEU A 3 -8.31 -6.05 1.68
N LEU A 4 -7.79 -6.00 2.90
CA LEU A 4 -7.36 -4.75 3.53
C LEU A 4 -5.84 -4.69 3.47
N LEU A 5 -5.31 -3.67 2.80
CA LEU A 5 -3.88 -3.49 2.68
C LEU A 5 -3.30 -2.85 3.94
N ASP A 6 -2.21 -3.44 4.43
CA ASP A 6 -1.31 -2.74 5.36
C ASP A 6 -0.56 -1.63 4.62
N THR A 7 -0.17 -0.60 5.36
CA THR A 7 0.66 0.51 4.88
C THR A 7 1.89 0.03 4.10
N HIS A 8 2.61 -0.99 4.58
CA HIS A 8 3.83 -1.45 3.89
C HIS A 8 3.54 -2.17 2.57
N ILE A 9 2.46 -2.97 2.50
CA ILE A 9 2.04 -3.66 1.27
C ILE A 9 1.63 -2.63 0.22
N PHE A 10 0.85 -1.62 0.62
CA PHE A 10 0.45 -0.54 -0.26
C PHE A 10 1.67 0.21 -0.83
N LEU A 11 2.61 0.60 0.05
CA LEU A 11 3.83 1.29 -0.37
C LEU A 11 4.66 0.44 -1.34
N TRP A 12 4.90 -0.83 -1.04
CA TRP A 12 5.62 -1.73 -1.93
C TRP A 12 4.92 -1.90 -3.28
N TYR A 13 3.58 -1.96 -3.29
CA TYR A 13 2.81 -2.06 -4.52
C TYR A 13 2.94 -0.82 -5.40
N ILE A 14 2.77 0.39 -4.86
CA ILE A 14 2.84 1.62 -5.66
C ILE A 14 4.27 1.99 -6.08
N THR A 15 5.28 1.50 -5.36
CA THR A 15 6.70 1.72 -5.68
C THR A 15 7.33 0.61 -6.52
N ALA A 16 6.55 -0.43 -6.88
CA ALA A 16 7.05 -1.63 -7.54
C ALA A 16 8.27 -2.24 -6.80
N SER A 17 8.21 -2.25 -5.47
CA SER A 17 9.30 -2.77 -4.63
C SER A 17 9.51 -4.26 -4.88
N PRO A 18 10.76 -4.74 -4.99
CA PRO A 18 11.07 -6.16 -5.12
C PRO A 18 10.70 -6.97 -3.87
N SER A 19 10.40 -6.31 -2.74
CA SER A 19 9.89 -6.96 -1.53
C SER A 19 8.43 -7.41 -1.64
N LEU A 20 7.70 -6.97 -2.66
CA LEU A 20 6.33 -7.45 -2.90
C LEU A 20 6.37 -8.78 -3.65
N ASN A 21 5.82 -9.84 -3.04
CA ASN A 21 5.64 -11.11 -3.73
C ASN A 21 4.69 -10.94 -4.94
N ALA A 22 5.00 -11.64 -6.04
CA ALA A 22 4.20 -11.66 -7.26
C ALA A 22 2.74 -12.09 -6.98
N ASP A 23 2.53 -13.10 -6.12
CA ASP A 23 1.19 -13.57 -5.77
C ASP A 23 0.34 -12.46 -5.12
N THR A 24 0.93 -11.70 -4.20
CA THR A 24 0.26 -10.56 -3.56
C THR A 24 -0.10 -9.49 -4.58
N GLY A 25 0.80 -9.21 -5.53
CA GLY A 25 0.54 -8.28 -6.63
C GLY A 25 -0.61 -8.76 -7.53
N HIS A 26 -0.70 -10.07 -7.81
CA HIS A 26 -1.81 -10.66 -8.54
C HIS A 26 -3.13 -10.54 -7.77
N LEU A 27 -3.14 -10.85 -6.48
CA LEU A 27 -4.34 -10.72 -5.64
C LEU A 27 -4.87 -9.28 -5.57
N ILE A 28 -3.98 -8.27 -5.59
CA ILE A 28 -4.37 -6.85 -5.58
C ILE A 28 -4.94 -6.40 -6.93
N ARG A 29 -4.45 -6.96 -8.05
CA ARG A 29 -4.87 -6.60 -9.41
C ARG A 29 -6.10 -7.35 -9.90
N ASP A 30 -6.46 -8.43 -9.23
CA ASP A 30 -7.62 -9.24 -9.56
C ASP A 30 -8.92 -8.41 -9.39
N PRO A 31 -9.71 -8.20 -10.46
CA PRO A 31 -10.96 -7.43 -10.38
C PRO A 31 -12.04 -8.12 -9.54
N ASP A 32 -11.95 -9.43 -9.28
CA ASP A 32 -12.87 -10.15 -8.38
C ASP A 32 -12.56 -9.87 -6.90
N HIS A 33 -11.48 -9.14 -6.61
CA HIS A 33 -11.08 -8.71 -5.28
C HIS A 33 -11.41 -7.24 -5.03
N GLN A 34 -12.08 -6.99 -3.91
CA GLN A 34 -12.28 -5.63 -3.40
C GLN A 34 -11.13 -5.28 -2.48
N VAL A 35 -10.30 -4.34 -2.92
CA VAL A 35 -9.11 -3.89 -2.19
C VAL A 35 -9.43 -2.60 -1.45
N TYR A 36 -9.13 -2.58 -0.15
CA TYR A 36 -9.33 -1.45 0.74
C TYR A 36 -7.98 -0.96 1.27
N LEU A 37 -7.87 0.35 1.46
CA LEU A 37 -6.76 1.00 2.15
C LEU A 37 -7.34 1.86 3.28
N SER A 38 -6.75 1.78 4.46
CA SER A 38 -7.15 2.63 5.58
C SER A 38 -6.81 4.10 5.31
N LEU A 39 -7.75 5.00 5.61
CA LEU A 39 -7.50 6.44 5.55
C LEU A 39 -6.40 6.86 6.55
N VAL A 40 -6.32 6.20 7.70
CA VAL A 40 -5.29 6.45 8.72
C VAL A 40 -3.91 6.14 8.17
N SER A 41 -3.76 4.99 7.49
CA SER A 41 -2.51 4.59 6.84
C SER A 41 -2.06 5.64 5.82
N LEU A 42 -2.98 6.19 5.03
CA LEU A 42 -2.66 7.25 4.08
C LEU A 42 -2.18 8.53 4.78
N TRP A 43 -2.87 8.96 5.84
CA TRP A 43 -2.47 10.13 6.63
C TRP A 43 -1.08 9.97 7.25
N GLU A 44 -0.77 8.81 7.81
CA GLU A 44 0.55 8.51 8.39
C GLU A 44 1.67 8.59 7.36
N ILE A 45 1.45 8.07 6.14
CA ILE A 45 2.40 8.16 5.03
C ILE A 45 2.68 9.63 4.69
N LEU A 46 1.62 10.44 4.59
CA LEU A 46 1.75 11.86 4.27
C LEU A 46 2.57 12.58 5.34
N VAL A 47 2.19 12.46 6.63
CA VAL A 47 2.88 13.15 7.73
C VAL A 47 4.35 12.76 7.83
N LYS A 48 4.67 11.46 7.69
CA LYS A 48 6.07 10.99 7.72
C LYS A 48 6.89 11.52 6.54
N ASN A 49 6.33 11.53 5.34
CA ASN A 49 7.02 12.07 4.16
C ASN A 49 7.20 13.59 4.25
N PHE A 50 6.21 14.33 4.74
CA PHE A 50 6.33 15.77 4.95
C PHE A 50 7.43 16.10 5.96
N SER A 51 7.51 15.36 7.07
CA SER A 51 8.56 15.58 8.08
C SER A 51 9.97 15.36 7.53
N ASN A 52 10.16 14.43 6.57
CA ASN A 52 11.45 14.20 5.92
C ASN A 52 11.85 15.32 4.94
N TYR A 53 10.91 16.15 4.48
CA TYR A 53 11.18 17.25 3.53
C TYR A 53 11.61 18.56 4.20
N ILE A 54 11.36 18.71 5.50
CA ILE A 54 11.67 19.90 6.30
C ILE A 54 12.90 19.70 7.20
N GLY A 55 13.60 18.57 7.07
CA GLY A 55 14.84 18.24 7.78
C GLY A 55 16.09 18.46 6.94
#